data_AF-A0A847QE68-F1
#
_entry.id   AF-A0A847QE68-F1
#
_cell.length_a   1.000
_cell.length_b   1.000
_cell.length_c   1.000
_cell.angle_alpha   90.00
_cell.angle_beta   90.00
_cell.angle_gamma   90.00
#
_symmetry.space_group_name_H-M   'P 1'
#
loop_
_entity.id
_entity.type
_entity.pdbx_description
1 polymer ?
#
loop_
_entity_poly.entity_id
_entity_poly.type
_entity_poly.pdbx_seq_one_letter_code
_entity_poly.pdbx_strand_id
1 'polypeptide(L)'
;MWAKYERWNDRHAIIVDIAGREVGVIVTEVTEVLLLSGEQIEDAPLLAGSNECIRGVGKTANRLLIILDLSQLLSVDELEAIVVA
;
A
#
# COMPACT_ATOMS: atom_id res chain seq x y z
N MET A 1 -1.48 10.29 35.98
CA MET A 1 -0.62 10.22 34.77
C MET A 1 -1.37 9.43 33.74
N TRP A 2 -2.17 10.13 32.94
CA TRP A 2 -3.15 9.59 31.98
C TRP A 2 -2.46 9.52 30.62
N ALA A 3 -2.15 8.32 30.14
CA ALA A 3 -1.61 8.13 28.81
C ALA A 3 -2.71 8.42 27.78
N LYS A 4 -2.66 9.63 27.25
CA LYS A 4 -3.19 10.14 25.97
C LYS A 4 -4.04 9.12 25.18
N TYR A 5 -5.36 9.20 25.30
CA TYR A 5 -6.29 8.70 24.28
C TYR A 5 -6.10 9.58 23.03
N GLU A 6 -5.23 9.17 22.13
CA GLU A 6 -5.05 9.83 20.84
C GLU A 6 -6.28 9.52 19.98
N ARG A 7 -7.06 10.54 19.63
CA ARG A 7 -8.29 10.41 18.83
C ARG A 7 -7.94 9.91 17.43
N TRP A 8 -8.40 8.70 17.10
CA TRP A 8 -8.21 8.01 15.81
C TRP A 8 -9.12 8.53 14.68
N ASN A 9 -9.69 9.73 14.79
CA ASN A 9 -10.87 10.12 14.00
C ASN A 9 -10.57 10.53 12.54
N ASP A 10 -9.30 10.72 12.18
CA ASP A 10 -8.89 11.33 10.89
C ASP A 10 -7.99 10.39 10.04
N ARG A 11 -7.96 9.09 10.33
CA ARG A 11 -7.21 8.12 9.52
C ARG A 11 -8.16 7.33 8.61
N HIS A 12 -7.89 7.36 7.31
CA HIS A 12 -8.60 6.54 6.34
C HIS A 12 -7.97 5.14 6.26
N ALA A 13 -8.77 4.13 5.92
CA ALA A 13 -8.27 2.78 5.66
C ALA A 13 -8.72 2.32 4.28
N ILE A 14 -7.79 1.74 3.52
CA ILE A 14 -8.08 1.05 2.26
C ILE A 14 -8.22 -0.43 2.61
N ILE A 15 -9.40 -1.00 2.34
CA ILE A 15 -9.65 -2.42 2.53
C ILE A 15 -9.25 -3.16 1.25
N VAL A 16 -8.38 -4.14 1.38
CA VAL A 16 -7.87 -4.95 0.26
C VAL A 16 -7.95 -6.43 0.58
N ASP A 17 -8.20 -7.25 -0.44
CA ASP A 17 -8.04 -8.69 -0.34
C ASP A 17 -6.60 -9.06 -0.70
N ILE A 18 -5.89 -9.72 0.22
CA ILE A 18 -4.57 -10.28 -0.02
C ILE A 18 -4.65 -11.76 0.31
N ALA A 19 -4.48 -12.62 -0.70
CA ALA A 19 -4.54 -14.07 -0.56
C ALA A 19 -5.82 -14.59 0.15
N GLY A 20 -6.98 -13.97 -0.10
CA GLY A 20 -8.25 -14.35 0.52
C GLY A 20 -8.43 -13.86 1.96
N ARG A 21 -7.58 -12.93 2.41
CA ARG A 21 -7.70 -12.24 3.70
C ARG A 21 -8.06 -10.77 3.47
N GLU A 22 -9.07 -10.29 4.18
CA GLU A 22 -9.43 -8.88 4.19
C GLU A 22 -8.47 -8.11 5.13
N VAL A 23 -7.72 -7.17 4.55
CA VAL A 23 -6.70 -6.38 5.25
C VAL A 23 -7.00 -4.90 5.10
N GLY A 24 -6.95 -4.16 6.22
CA GLY A 24 -7.06 -2.70 6.23
C GLY A 24 -5.70 -2.02 6.23
N VAL A 25 -5.38 -1.28 5.16
CA VAL A 25 -4.17 -0.46 5.06
C VAL A 25 -4.49 0.97 5.50
N ILE A 26 -3.89 1.40 6.61
CA ILE A 26 -4.08 2.77 7.13
C ILE A 26 -3.34 3.77 6.23
N VAL A 27 -4.07 4.78 5.76
CA VAL A 27 -3.54 5.84 4.91
C VAL A 27 -3.89 7.22 5.48
N THR A 28 -3.11 8.23 5.09
CA THR A 28 -3.37 9.62 5.47
C THR A 28 -4.55 10.20 4.69
N GLU A 29 -4.63 9.93 3.38
CA GLU A 29 -5.64 10.48 2.49
C GLU A 29 -5.77 9.60 1.24
N VAL A 30 -6.96 9.54 0.67
CA VAL A 30 -7.20 9.01 -0.67
C VAL A 30 -7.51 10.18 -1.58
N THR A 31 -6.57 10.53 -2.45
CA THR A 31 -6.69 11.76 -3.27
C THR A 31 -7.67 11.57 -4.43
N GLU A 32 -7.48 10.53 -5.25
CA GLU A 32 -8.25 10.32 -6.48
C GLU A 32 -8.00 8.93 -7.08
N VAL A 33 -8.84 8.50 -8.02
CA VAL A 33 -8.64 7.30 -8.83
C VAL A 33 -8.14 7.70 -10.21
N LEU A 34 -7.01 7.14 -10.63
CA LEU A 34 -6.36 7.46 -11.91
C LEU A 34 -6.31 6.25 -12.82
N LEU A 35 -6.58 6.46 -14.10
CA LEU A 35 -6.28 5.48 -15.14
C LEU A 35 -4.88 5.77 -15.71
N LEU A 36 -3.98 4.80 -15.62
CA LEU A 36 -2.64 4.87 -16.23
C LEU A 36 -2.60 3.92 -17.43
N SER A 37 -2.13 4.41 -18.57
CA SER A 37 -1.78 3.54 -19.69
C SER A 37 -0.44 2.84 -19.42
N GLY A 38 -0.21 1.68 -20.06
CA GLY A 38 1.02 0.91 -19.86
C GLY A 38 2.30 1.68 -20.21
N GLU A 39 2.24 2.59 -21.18
CA GLU A 39 3.35 3.46 -21.58
C GLU A 39 3.75 4.48 -20.50
N GLN A 40 2.83 4.77 -19.57
CA GLN A 40 3.09 5.66 -18.43
C GLN A 40 3.69 4.91 -17.25
N ILE A 41 3.88 3.59 -17.33
CA ILE A 41 4.42 2.77 -16.26
C ILE A 41 5.83 2.34 -16.64
N GLU A 42 6.81 2.79 -15.87
CA GLU A 42 8.19 2.32 -15.95
C GLU A 42 8.41 1.22 -14.91
N ASP A 43 9.24 0.23 -15.24
CA ASP A 43 9.60 -0.83 -14.28
C ASP A 43 10.28 -0.23 -13.05
N ALA A 44 10.10 -0.89 -11.91
CA ALA A 44 10.74 -0.47 -10.68
C ALA A 44 12.26 -0.48 -10.88
N PRO A 45 12.97 0.62 -10.59
CA PRO A 45 14.43 0.56 -10.57
C PRO A 45 14.85 -0.50 -9.55
N LEU A 46 15.85 -1.32 -9.87
CA LEU A 46 16.49 -2.21 -8.91
C LEU A 46 17.16 -1.35 -7.83
N LEU A 47 16.39 -0.93 -6.84
CA LEU A 47 16.90 -0.28 -5.65
C LEU A 47 17.49 -1.40 -4.79
N ALA A 48 18.82 -1.42 -4.70
CA ALA A 48 19.51 -2.39 -3.88
C ALA A 48 19.06 -2.28 -2.42
N GLY A 49 18.34 -3.28 -1.93
CA GLY A 49 18.28 -3.58 -0.50
C GLY A 49 16.92 -3.79 0.15
N SER A 50 15.80 -3.35 -0.43
CA SER A 50 14.46 -3.58 0.14
C SER A 50 13.48 -2.82 -0.72
N ASN A 51 12.59 -3.51 -1.43
CA ASN A 51 11.25 -3.06 -1.81
C ASN A 51 10.70 -4.03 -2.87
N GLU A 52 10.61 -5.31 -2.49
CA GLU A 52 9.87 -6.32 -3.27
C GLU A 52 8.40 -5.90 -3.51
N CYS A 53 7.88 -5.03 -2.65
CA CYS A 53 6.56 -4.43 -2.79
C CYS A 53 6.43 -3.32 -3.85
N ILE A 54 7.49 -2.87 -4.52
CA ILE A 54 7.36 -1.87 -5.61
C ILE A 54 7.26 -2.60 -6.94
N ARG A 55 6.10 -2.49 -7.58
CA ARG A 55 5.86 -3.02 -8.93
C ARG A 55 6.45 -2.14 -10.02
N GLY A 56 6.39 -0.81 -9.83
CA GLY A 56 6.84 0.13 -10.85
C GLY A 56 6.60 1.59 -10.48
N VAL A 57 6.89 2.48 -11.42
CA VAL A 57 6.72 3.92 -11.27
C VAL A 57 5.82 4.44 -12.39
N GLY A 58 4.65 4.93 -12.03
CA GLY A 58 3.74 5.65 -12.91
C GLY A 58 4.21 7.09 -13.12
N LYS A 59 4.42 7.49 -14.36
CA LYS A 59 4.83 8.83 -14.75
C LYS A 59 3.67 9.56 -15.42
N THR A 60 3.20 10.59 -14.76
CA THR A 60 2.27 11.57 -15.34
C THR A 60 3.01 12.87 -15.58
N ALA A 61 2.44 13.79 -16.36
CA ALA A 61 3.13 15.02 -16.75
C ALA A 61 3.68 15.84 -15.55
N ASN A 62 2.99 15.78 -14.40
CA ASN A 62 3.28 16.66 -13.26
C ASN A 62 3.67 15.91 -11.97
N ARG A 63 3.70 14.57 -11.96
CA ARG A 63 4.04 13.80 -10.76
C ARG A 63 4.45 12.36 -11.09
N LEU A 64 5.26 11.81 -10.19
CA LEU A 64 5.60 10.38 -10.11
C LEU A 64 4.67 9.68 -9.12
N LEU A 65 4.25 8.47 -9.46
CA LEU A 65 3.37 7.61 -8.67
C LEU A 65 4.10 6.30 -8.42
N ILE A 66 4.27 5.90 -7.18
CA ILE A 66 4.83 4.58 -6.86
C ILE A 66 3.68 3.57 -6.93
N ILE A 67 3.85 2.54 -7.75
CA ILE A 67 2.88 1.45 -7.89
C ILE A 67 3.33 0.32 -6.98
N LEU A 68 2.52 0.01 -5.98
CA LEU A 68 2.81 -1.04 -5.01
C LEU A 68 2.17 -2.36 -5.44
N ASP A 69 2.90 -3.45 -5.24
CA ASP A 69 2.39 -4.80 -5.25
C ASP A 69 1.99 -5.20 -3.83
N LEU A 70 0.69 -5.15 -3.55
CA LEU A 70 0.16 -5.48 -2.24
C LEU A 70 0.32 -6.96 -1.88
N SER A 71 0.51 -7.85 -2.86
CA SER A 71 0.76 -9.27 -2.59
C SER A 71 2.11 -9.53 -1.91
N GLN A 72 3.05 -8.59 -2.07
CA GLN A 72 4.38 -8.62 -1.48
C GLN A 72 4.49 -7.70 -0.26
N LEU A 73 3.37 -7.10 0.18
CA LEU A 73 3.36 -6.17 1.31
C LEU A 73 3.40 -6.90 2.66
N LEU A 74 2.86 -8.12 2.70
CA LEU A 74 2.85 -8.98 3.89
C LEU A 74 3.65 -10.23 3.59
N SER A 75 4.53 -10.61 4.51
CA SER A 75 5.17 -11.92 4.49
C SER A 75 4.15 -13.03 4.71
N VAL A 76 4.50 -14.26 4.32
CA VAL A 76 3.67 -15.45 4.59
C VAL A 76 3.38 -15.59 6.08
N ASP A 77 4.36 -15.33 6.94
CA ASP A 77 4.22 -15.41 8.39
C ASP A 77 3.23 -14.36 8.92
N GLU A 78 3.24 -13.13 8.37
CA GLU A 78 2.29 -12.07 8.73
C GLU A 78 0.86 -12.40 8.26
N LEU A 79 0.71 -13.01 7.09
CA LEU A 79 -0.60 -13.47 6.59
C LEU A 79 -1.19 -14.59 7.44
N GLU A 80 -0.37 -15.56 7.88
CA GLU A 80 -0.79 -16.63 8.78
C GLU A 80 -1.17 -16.11 10.18
N ALA A 81 -0.55 -15.02 10.63
CA ALA A 81 -0.89 -14.36 11.89
C ALA A 81 -2.26 -13.65 11.87
N ILE A 82 -2.83 -13.39 10.68
CA ILE A 82 -4.20 -12.85 10.54
C ILE A 82 -5.20 -14.00 10.72
N VAL A 83 -5.42 -14.37 11.99
CA VAL A 83 -6.45 -15.34 12.37
C VAL A 83 -7.68 -14.57 12.83
N VAL A 84 -8.79 -14.72 12.10
CA VAL A 84 -10.11 -14.26 12.56
C VAL A 84 -10.49 -15.11 13.77
N ALA A 85 -10.56 -14.48 14.94
CA ALA A 85 -11.13 -15.06 16.15
C ALA A 85 -12.66 -15.07 16.10
#